data_AF-A0A7H8NC71-F1
#
_entry.id   AF-A0A7H8NC71-F1
#
_cell.length_a   1.000
_cell.length_b   1.000
_cell.length_c   1.000
_cell.angle_alpha   90.00
_cell.angle_beta   90.00
_cell.angle_gamma   90.00
#
_symmetry.space_group_name_H-M   'P 1'
#
loop_
_entity.id
_entity.type
_entity.pdbx_description
1 polymer ?
#
loop_
_entity_poly.entity_id
_entity_poly.type
_entity_poly.pdbx_seq_one_letter_code
_entity_poly.pdbx_strand_id
1 'polypeptide(L)'
;MIAAVDHVQLGAPPGSEDALRAYYGGVLGLTEVPKPPALAARGGCWFEAGPVALHLGVEPGFRPSATAHPGLRVRDIDALARRLEAHGAAVTWDDRLPGHRRFFAHDPVGNRLEFLEPTPDRTGPGERQPVDPDG
;
A
#
# COMPACT_ATOMS: atom_id res chain seq x y z
N MET A 1 21.04 -18.30 2.46
CA MET A 1 20.85 -16.99 3.12
C MET A 1 19.78 -16.21 2.35
N ILE A 2 18.99 -15.38 3.04
CA ILE A 2 17.93 -14.53 2.46
C ILE A 2 18.50 -13.12 2.21
N ALA A 3 18.18 -12.50 1.07
CA ALA A 3 18.75 -11.19 0.67
C ALA A 3 17.77 -10.02 0.85
N ALA A 4 16.54 -10.14 0.36
CA ALA A 4 15.50 -9.12 0.42
C ALA A 4 14.13 -9.75 0.14
N VAL A 5 13.08 -8.95 0.30
CA VAL A 5 11.78 -9.23 -0.35
C VAL A 5 11.93 -8.87 -1.81
N ASP A 6 11.72 -9.85 -2.69
CA ASP A 6 11.75 -9.66 -4.15
C ASP A 6 10.43 -9.05 -4.65
N HIS A 7 9.31 -9.64 -4.24
CA HIS A 7 7.97 -9.17 -4.54
C HIS A 7 6.99 -9.62 -3.45
N VAL A 8 5.80 -9.02 -3.44
CA VAL A 8 4.64 -9.52 -2.67
C VAL A 8 3.59 -10.06 -3.63
N GLN A 9 3.14 -11.28 -3.38
CA GLN A 9 2.05 -11.91 -4.10
C GLN A 9 0.73 -11.66 -3.36
N LEU A 10 -0.26 -11.10 -4.06
CA LEU A 10 -1.65 -11.02 -3.60
C LEU A 10 -2.53 -11.89 -4.50
N GLY A 11 -3.58 -12.47 -3.91
CA GLY A 11 -4.60 -13.21 -4.63
C GLY A 11 -5.63 -12.27 -5.24
N ALA A 12 -6.30 -12.74 -6.29
CA ALA A 12 -7.44 -12.06 -6.89
C ALA A 12 -8.37 -13.09 -7.54
N PRO A 13 -9.69 -12.83 -7.62
CA PRO A 13 -10.60 -13.72 -8.33
C PRO A 13 -10.37 -13.65 -9.84
N PRO A 14 -10.72 -14.70 -10.61
CA PRO A 14 -10.65 -14.67 -12.07
C PRO A 14 -11.45 -13.51 -12.68
N GLY A 15 -10.91 -12.83 -13.69
CA GLY A 15 -11.58 -11.74 -14.42
C GLY A 15 -11.53 -10.38 -13.73
N SER A 16 -10.71 -10.22 -12.69
CA SER A 16 -10.55 -8.95 -11.96
C SER A 16 -9.46 -8.04 -12.52
N GLU A 17 -8.70 -8.49 -13.51
CA GLU A 17 -7.48 -7.82 -13.98
C GLU A 17 -7.71 -6.37 -14.42
N ASP A 18 -8.81 -6.07 -15.11
CA ASP A 18 -9.08 -4.70 -15.57
C ASP A 18 -9.39 -3.75 -14.42
N ALA A 19 -10.11 -4.21 -13.40
CA ALA A 19 -10.34 -3.44 -12.17
C ALA A 19 -9.03 -3.23 -11.41
N LEU A 20 -8.17 -4.25 -11.36
CA LEU A 20 -6.86 -4.16 -10.72
C LEU A 20 -5.91 -3.22 -11.49
N ARG A 21 -5.91 -3.23 -12.82
CA ARG A 21 -5.16 -2.26 -13.64
C ARG A 21 -5.64 -0.84 -13.41
N ALA A 22 -6.96 -0.63 -13.38
CA ALA A 22 -7.54 0.68 -13.09
C ALA A 22 -7.10 1.19 -11.70
N TYR A 23 -7.05 0.30 -10.70
CA TYR A 23 -6.64 0.67 -9.34
C TYR A 23 -5.12 0.82 -9.18
N TYR A 24 -4.33 -0.24 -9.40
CA TYR A 24 -2.88 -0.24 -9.18
C TYR A 24 -2.15 0.65 -10.19
N GLY A 25 -2.52 0.59 -11.47
CA GLY A 25 -1.95 1.46 -12.51
C GLY A 25 -2.55 2.86 -12.49
N GLY A 26 -3.88 2.94 -12.53
CA GLY A 26 -4.59 4.22 -12.66
C GLY A 26 -4.65 5.06 -11.39
N VAL A 27 -4.88 4.46 -10.22
CA VAL A 27 -5.04 5.19 -8.95
C VAL A 27 -3.75 5.22 -8.13
N LEU A 28 -3.04 4.10 -7.99
CA LEU A 28 -1.77 4.09 -7.25
C LEU A 28 -0.59 4.59 -8.10
N GLY A 29 -0.72 4.60 -9.42
CA GLY A 29 0.33 5.06 -10.33
C GLY A 29 1.50 4.09 -10.46
N LEU A 30 1.31 2.80 -10.17
CA LEU A 30 2.32 1.78 -10.42
C LEU A 30 2.42 1.47 -11.91
N THR A 31 3.58 1.04 -12.37
CA THR A 31 3.78 0.64 -13.78
C THR A 31 3.41 -0.82 -13.93
N GLU A 32 2.45 -1.15 -14.82
CA GLU A 32 2.20 -2.56 -15.17
C GLU A 32 3.39 -3.10 -15.96
N VAL A 33 3.87 -4.29 -15.57
CA VAL A 33 4.97 -4.99 -16.24
C VAL A 33 4.47 -6.30 -16.85
N PRO A 34 4.97 -6.70 -18.04
CA PRO A 34 4.54 -7.91 -18.68
C PRO A 34 4.99 -9.13 -17.88
N LYS A 35 4.05 -10.06 -17.65
CA LYS A 35 4.40 -11.36 -17.09
C LYS A 35 5.32 -12.12 -18.04
N PRO A 36 6.27 -12.92 -17.52
CA PRO A 36 7.04 -13.86 -18.35
C PRO A 36 6.09 -14.76 -19.17
N PRO A 37 6.42 -15.11 -20.43
CA PRO A 37 5.54 -15.90 -21.29
C PRO A 37 5.05 -17.21 -20.65
N ALA A 38 5.91 -17.88 -19.88
CA ALA A 38 5.57 -19.12 -19.17
C ALA A 38 4.47 -18.95 -18.09
N LEU A 39 4.23 -17.73 -17.62
CA LEU A 39 3.23 -17.42 -16.58
C LEU A 39 2.02 -16.64 -17.12
N ALA A 40 2.07 -16.17 -18.37
CA ALA A 40 1.03 -15.33 -18.95
C ALA A 40 -0.35 -16.03 -18.99
N ALA A 41 -0.39 -17.33 -19.31
CA ALA A 41 -1.62 -18.12 -19.38
C ALA A 41 -2.38 -18.25 -18.05
N ARG A 42 -1.77 -17.89 -16.91
CA ARG A 42 -2.37 -18.01 -15.58
C ARG A 42 -3.24 -16.80 -15.17
N GLY A 43 -3.41 -15.80 -16.05
CA GLY A 43 -4.13 -14.56 -15.72
C GLY A 43 -3.40 -13.69 -14.69
N GLY A 44 -4.01 -12.59 -14.25
CA GLY A 44 -3.43 -11.65 -13.31
C GLY A 44 -2.54 -10.58 -13.96
N CYS A 45 -1.99 -9.68 -13.14
CA CYS A 45 -1.20 -8.52 -13.56
C CYS A 45 -0.07 -8.24 -12.55
N TRP A 46 1.05 -7.71 -13.03
CA TRP A 46 2.22 -7.40 -12.21
C TRP A 46 2.49 -5.89 -12.27
N PHE A 47 2.85 -5.30 -11.14
CA PHE A 47 3.12 -3.87 -11.06
C PHE A 47 4.40 -3.56 -10.31
N GLU A 48 5.09 -2.51 -10.75
CA GLU A 48 6.34 -2.05 -10.15
C GLU A 48 6.36 -0.54 -9.91
N ALA A 49 7.09 -0.13 -8.87
CA ALA A 49 7.51 1.25 -8.62
C ALA A 49 8.77 1.29 -7.75
N GLY A 50 9.93 1.55 -8.35
CA GLY A 50 11.20 1.54 -7.62
C GLY A 50 11.45 0.16 -6.98
N PRO A 51 11.62 0.05 -5.65
CA PRO A 51 11.82 -1.23 -4.98
C PRO A 51 10.51 -2.02 -4.73
N VAL A 52 9.35 -1.49 -5.12
CA VAL A 52 8.06 -2.16 -4.93
C VAL A 52 7.76 -3.03 -6.13
N ALA A 53 7.53 -4.32 -5.90
CA ALA A 53 6.98 -5.26 -6.88
C ALA A 53 5.77 -5.99 -6.28
N LEU A 54 4.61 -5.85 -6.93
CA LEU A 54 3.35 -6.47 -6.54
C LEU A 54 2.86 -7.40 -7.66
N HIS A 55 2.68 -8.68 -7.34
CA HIS A 55 2.15 -9.67 -8.27
C HIS A 55 0.71 -10.00 -7.86
N LEU A 56 -0.25 -9.72 -8.74
CA LEU A 56 -1.66 -10.04 -8.55
C LEU A 56 -1.95 -11.32 -9.32
N GLY A 57 -2.17 -12.41 -8.59
CA GLY A 57 -2.33 -13.74 -9.14
C GLY A 57 -3.78 -14.20 -9.05
N VAL A 58 -4.28 -14.80 -10.13
CA VAL A 58 -5.63 -15.37 -10.14
C VAL A 58 -5.68 -16.61 -9.25
N GLU A 59 -6.60 -16.60 -8.29
CA GLU A 59 -6.85 -17.66 -7.33
C GLU A 59 -8.34 -18.08 -7.39
N PRO A 60 -8.65 -19.28 -7.91
CA PRO A 60 -10.00 -19.82 -7.84
C PRO A 60 -10.45 -19.98 -6.38
N GLY A 61 -11.62 -19.43 -6.04
CA GLY A 61 -12.12 -19.44 -4.66
C GLY A 61 -11.48 -18.40 -3.74
N PHE A 62 -10.79 -17.41 -4.31
CA PHE A 62 -10.16 -16.29 -3.61
C PHE A 62 -11.04 -15.73 -2.49
N ARG A 63 -10.40 -15.51 -1.33
CA ARG A 63 -10.96 -14.77 -0.19
C ARG A 63 -9.90 -13.80 0.30
N PRO A 64 -10.21 -12.50 0.45
CA PRO A 64 -9.23 -11.54 0.92
C PRO A 64 -8.77 -11.89 2.33
N SER A 65 -7.48 -11.68 2.60
CA SER A 65 -6.93 -11.87 3.95
C SER A 65 -7.46 -10.80 4.90
N ALA A 66 -7.89 -11.21 6.10
CA ALA A 66 -8.32 -10.27 7.13
C ALA A 66 -7.16 -9.47 7.75
N THR A 67 -5.93 -9.99 7.64
CA THR A 67 -4.76 -9.42 8.35
C THR A 67 -3.53 -9.25 7.48
N ALA A 68 -3.28 -10.13 6.51
CA ALA A 68 -2.09 -10.04 5.67
C ALA A 68 -2.23 -8.91 4.65
N HIS A 69 -1.20 -8.08 4.56
CA HIS A 69 -1.14 -6.95 3.64
C HIS A 69 0.32 -6.53 3.42
N PRO A 70 0.67 -5.97 2.25
CA PRO A 70 1.91 -5.22 2.08
C PRO A 70 1.81 -3.87 2.78
N GLY A 71 2.90 -3.47 3.43
CA GLY A 71 3.14 -2.11 3.89
C GLY A 71 3.95 -1.34 2.86
N LEU A 72 3.30 -0.37 2.21
CA LEU A 72 3.87 0.42 1.13
C LEU A 72 4.32 1.78 1.66
N ARG A 73 5.64 2.04 1.57
CA ARG A 73 6.16 3.37 1.89
C ARG A 73 5.81 4.35 0.78
N VAL A 74 5.25 5.49 1.16
CA VAL A 74 4.82 6.53 0.21
C VAL A 74 5.48 7.86 0.53
N ARG A 75 5.38 8.78 -0.42
CA ARG A 75 5.71 10.20 -0.24
C ARG A 75 4.41 10.99 -0.43
N ASP A 76 4.20 11.99 0.41
CA ASP A 76 2.96 12.79 0.43
C ASP A 76 1.72 11.90 0.65
N ILE A 77 1.66 11.30 1.84
CA ILE A 77 0.59 10.37 2.20
C ILE A 77 -0.81 11.01 2.11
N ASP A 78 -0.92 12.32 2.33
CA ASP A 78 -2.19 13.05 2.22
C ASP A 78 -2.66 13.18 0.77
N ALA A 79 -1.74 13.44 -0.17
CA ALA A 79 -2.10 13.46 -1.58
C ALA A 79 -2.56 12.09 -2.07
N LEU A 80 -1.91 11.02 -1.63
CA LEU A 80 -2.35 9.67 -1.98
C LEU A 80 -3.73 9.35 -1.38
N ALA A 81 -3.96 9.68 -0.11
CA ALA A 81 -5.26 9.50 0.53
C ALA A 81 -6.39 10.21 -0.24
N ARG A 82 -6.20 11.50 -0.57
CA ARG A 82 -7.17 12.26 -1.39
C ARG A 82 -7.40 11.64 -2.76
N ARG A 83 -6.34 11.14 -3.41
CA ARG A 83 -6.46 10.47 -4.72
C ARG A 83 -7.29 9.20 -4.62
N LEU A 84 -7.08 8.39 -3.58
CA LEU A 84 -7.86 7.17 -3.34
C LEU A 84 -9.34 7.49 -3.08
N GLU A 85 -9.62 8.45 -2.20
CA GLU A 85 -10.98 8.89 -1.88
C GLU A 85 -11.71 9.43 -3.12
N ALA A 86 -11.03 10.21 -3.97
CA ALA A 86 -11.58 10.72 -5.21
C ALA A 86 -11.96 9.62 -6.22
N HIS A 87 -11.39 8.43 -6.10
CA HIS A 87 -11.73 7.25 -6.90
C HIS A 87 -12.63 6.25 -6.15
N GLY A 88 -13.24 6.67 -5.04
CA GLY A 88 -14.22 5.90 -4.29
C GLY A 88 -13.63 4.84 -3.34
N ALA A 89 -12.31 4.81 -3.15
CA ALA A 89 -11.69 3.91 -2.18
C ALA A 89 -11.77 4.50 -0.76
N ALA A 90 -12.16 3.67 0.21
CA ALA A 90 -12.19 4.07 1.61
C ALA A 90 -10.77 4.11 2.21
N VAL A 91 -10.46 5.20 2.91
CA VAL A 91 -9.20 5.40 3.63
C VAL A 91 -9.46 5.36 5.14
N THR A 92 -8.76 4.47 5.84
CA THR A 92 -8.85 4.35 7.30
C THR A 92 -7.52 4.71 7.94
N TRP A 93 -7.42 5.93 8.49
CA TRP A 93 -6.24 6.40 9.20
C TRP A 93 -6.01 5.63 10.51
N ASP A 94 -4.73 5.44 10.87
CA ASP A 94 -4.32 4.75 12.09
C ASP A 94 -3.09 5.45 12.69
N ASP A 95 -3.27 6.01 13.89
CA ASP A 95 -2.27 6.77 14.65
C ASP A 95 -1.50 5.92 15.68
N ARG A 96 -1.74 4.60 15.71
CA ARG A 96 -1.17 3.70 16.71
C ARG A 96 0.26 3.25 16.40
N LEU A 97 0.84 3.69 15.28
CA LEU A 97 2.24 3.42 14.92
C LEU A 97 3.09 4.67 15.15
N PRO A 98 3.88 4.72 16.25
CA PRO A 98 4.78 5.85 16.49
C PRO A 98 5.78 6.06 15.35
N GLY A 99 6.12 7.33 15.10
CA GLY A 99 7.10 7.71 14.08
C GLY A 99 6.61 7.63 12.64
N HIS A 100 5.33 7.30 12.40
CA HIS A 100 4.76 7.21 11.07
C HIS A 100 3.34 7.79 11.04
N ARG A 101 2.99 8.37 9.89
CA ARG A 101 1.60 8.49 9.48
C ARG A 101 1.26 7.30 8.61
N ARG A 102 0.10 6.70 8.83
CA ARG A 102 -0.37 5.59 8.01
C ARG A 102 -1.87 5.54 7.88
N PHE A 103 -2.32 4.91 6.81
CA PHE A 103 -3.70 4.50 6.63
C PHE A 103 -3.79 3.13 5.95
N PHE A 104 -4.95 2.51 6.05
CA PHE A 104 -5.29 1.31 5.30
C PHE A 104 -6.37 1.61 4.26
N ALA A 105 -6.27 0.92 3.13
CA ALA A 105 -7.31 0.89 2.11
C ALA A 105 -7.46 -0.54 1.59
N HIS A 106 -8.53 -0.80 0.85
CA HIS A 106 -8.72 -2.07 0.15
C HIS A 106 -8.69 -1.83 -1.36
N ASP A 107 -8.07 -2.75 -2.08
CA ASP A 107 -8.18 -2.78 -3.53
C ASP A 107 -9.60 -3.25 -3.97
N PRO A 108 -9.93 -3.23 -5.27
CA PRO A 108 -11.27 -3.57 -5.77
C PRO A 108 -11.75 -4.98 -5.43
N VAL A 109 -10.85 -5.90 -5.05
CA VAL A 109 -11.20 -7.28 -4.71
C VAL A 109 -11.11 -7.53 -3.20
N GLY A 110 -10.81 -6.50 -2.41
CA GLY A 110 -10.79 -6.55 -0.96
C GLY A 110 -9.42 -6.92 -0.36
N ASN A 111 -8.33 -6.95 -1.14
CA ASN A 111 -7.01 -7.07 -0.53
C ASN A 111 -6.71 -5.81 0.28
N ARG A 112 -6.32 -5.99 1.54
CA ARG A 112 -5.89 -4.89 2.40
C ARG A 112 -4.49 -4.41 1.98
N LEU A 113 -4.31 -3.09 1.95
CA LEU A 113 -3.04 -2.41 1.71
C LEU A 113 -2.80 -1.42 2.86
N GLU A 114 -1.55 -1.32 3.34
CA GLU A 114 -1.12 -0.26 4.25
C GLU A 114 -0.25 0.73 3.48
N PHE A 115 -0.48 2.01 3.68
CA PHE A 115 0.37 3.08 3.17
C PHE A 115 0.94 3.85 4.35
N LEU A 116 2.25 4.07 4.36
CA LEU A 116 2.93 4.72 5.47
C LEU A 116 4.02 5.70 5.01
N GLU A 117 4.12 6.80 5.73
CA GLU A 117 5.15 7.83 5.55
C GLU A 117 5.75 8.16 6.93
N PRO A 118 7.10 8.14 7.09
CA PRO A 118 7.73 8.54 8.34
C PRO A 118 7.34 9.97 8.73
N THR A 119 6.94 10.18 9.98
CA THR A 119 6.82 11.54 10.51
C THR A 119 8.22 12.09 10.76
N PRO A 120 8.46 13.40 10.57
CA PRO A 120 9.66 14.03 11.07
C PRO A 120 9.79 13.72 12.57
N ASP A 121 10.97 13.24 12.96
CA ASP A 121 11.28 12.96 14.36
C ASP A 121 11.03 14.24 15.18
N ARG A 122 10.18 14.17 16.22
CA ARG A 122 10.09 15.28 17.21
C ARG A 122 11.29 15.32 18.15
N THR A 123 12.28 14.45 17.96
CA THR A 123 13.55 14.39 18.68
C THR A 123 14.58 15.36 18.10
N GLY A 124 14.25 16.65 18.11
CA GLY A 124 15.24 17.73 18.29
C GLY A 124 15.51 17.93 19.79
N PRO A 125 16.65 18.52 20.20
CA PRO A 125 16.95 18.73 21.61
C PRO A 125 15.85 19.58 22.26
N GLY A 126 15.29 19.09 23.37
CA GLY A 126 14.06 19.58 23.96
C GLY A 126 14.05 21.07 24.29
N GLU A 127 13.01 21.75 23.82
CA GLU A 127 12.59 23.01 24.40
C GLU A 127 11.78 22.66 25.66
N ARG A 128 12.46 22.66 26.82
CA ARG A 128 11.76 22.71 28.10
C ARG A 128 10.93 23.99 28.09
N GLN A 129 9.60 23.83 28.16
CA GLN A 129 8.72 24.93 28.49
C GLN A 129 9.21 25.56 29.81
N PRO A 130 9.39 26.88 29.90
CA PRO A 130 9.66 27.52 31.18
C PRO A 130 8.48 27.19 32.10
N VAL A 131 8.77 26.57 33.23
CA VAL A 131 7.85 26.58 34.36
C VAL A 131 7.90 28.01 34.91
N ASP A 132 6.79 28.73 34.81
CA ASP A 132 6.63 29.99 35.54
C ASP A 132 6.71 29.66 37.04
N PRO A 133 7.59 30.33 37.81
CA PRO A 133 7.76 30.01 39.23
C PRO A 133 6.64 30.59 40.11
N ASP A 134 5.66 31.29 39.57
CA ASP A 134 4.54 31.86 40.34
C ASP A 134 3.20 31.61 39.64
N GLY A 135 2.50 30.56 40.11
CA GLY A 135 1.13 30.21 39.74
C GLY A 135 0.54 29.19 40.69
#